data_AF-A0A8T3MRX0-F1
#
_entry.id   AF-A0A8T3MRX0-F1
#
_cell.length_a   1.000
_cell.length_b   1.000
_cell.length_c   1.000
_cell.angle_alpha   90.00
_cell.angle_beta   90.00
_cell.angle_gamma   90.00
#
_symmetry.space_group_name_H-M   'P 1'
#
loop_
_entity.id
_entity.type
_entity.pdbx_description
1 polymer ?
#
loop_
_entity_poly.entity_id
_entity_poly.type
_entity_poly.pdbx_seq_one_letter_code
_entity_poly.pdbx_strand_id
1 'polypeptide(L)'
;MNLLGEPAQGVAIGLAGDQLVTYAPCQGLPCPIVAIDVTTGQRVTLSDASGLATLVASVDGPRLVHETTADDGAPLRIVTLDGRERAVVPPLPNGLRIVPSTGAAAGGIQLPLGTIAAGPRGRLPATPGSSSLRHDLSDGLTVRIEEAPR
;
A
#
# COMPACT_ATOMS: atom_id res chain seq x y z
N MET A 1 -19.57 16.05 10.54
CA MET A 1 -18.20 16.59 10.37
C MET A 1 -17.82 16.37 8.91
N ASN A 2 -17.55 17.43 8.14
CA ASN A 2 -17.41 17.33 6.69
C ASN A 2 -15.93 17.09 6.33
N LEU A 3 -15.53 15.82 6.24
CA LEU A 3 -14.16 15.44 5.90
C LEU A 3 -13.75 15.84 4.48
N LEU A 4 -14.69 16.00 3.55
CA LEU A 4 -14.39 16.21 2.12
C LEU A 4 -13.89 17.62 1.76
N GLY A 5 -13.69 18.50 2.74
CA GLY A 5 -13.30 19.90 2.54
C GLY A 5 -12.07 20.37 3.32
N GLU A 6 -11.39 19.50 4.08
CA GLU A 6 -10.20 19.94 4.82
C GLU A 6 -8.96 19.94 3.91
N PRO A 7 -8.25 21.09 3.77
CA PRO A 7 -7.01 21.18 3.00
C PRO A 7 -5.84 20.39 3.61
N ALA A 8 -6.09 19.60 4.66
CA ALA A 8 -5.13 18.76 5.35
C ALA A 8 -5.16 17.28 4.90
N GLN A 9 -5.92 16.93 3.87
CA GLN A 9 -5.91 15.57 3.31
C GLN A 9 -4.85 15.46 2.22
N GLY A 10 -3.80 14.65 2.47
CA GLY A 10 -2.83 14.30 1.44
C GLY A 10 -3.36 13.23 0.48
N VAL A 11 -2.49 12.63 -0.31
CA VAL A 11 -2.87 11.67 -1.35
C VAL A 11 -3.45 10.39 -0.72
N ALA A 12 -4.62 9.96 -1.20
CA ALA A 12 -5.25 8.73 -0.75
C ALA A 12 -4.46 7.48 -1.19
N ILE A 13 -4.26 6.56 -0.25
CA ILE A 13 -3.68 5.23 -0.46
C ILE A 13 -4.79 4.19 -0.65
N GLY A 14 -5.93 4.38 0.01
CA GLY A 14 -7.12 3.54 -0.17
C GLY A 14 -8.16 3.74 0.93
N LEU A 15 -9.28 3.04 0.79
CA LEU A 15 -10.39 3.01 1.74
C LEU A 15 -10.65 1.57 2.14
N ALA A 16 -10.80 1.28 3.43
CA ALA A 16 -11.19 -0.03 3.94
C ALA A 16 -12.25 0.10 5.04
N GLY A 17 -13.49 -0.26 4.71
CA GLY A 17 -14.63 0.07 5.55
C GLY A 17 -14.73 1.60 5.74
N ASP A 18 -14.84 2.04 7.00
CA ASP A 18 -14.89 3.46 7.35
C ASP A 18 -13.50 4.09 7.57
N GLN A 19 -12.41 3.40 7.21
CA GLN A 19 -11.05 3.91 7.40
C GLN A 19 -10.46 4.38 6.07
N LEU A 20 -10.33 5.69 5.91
CA LEU A 20 -9.59 6.30 4.80
C LEU A 20 -8.11 6.38 5.17
N VAL A 21 -7.25 5.78 4.36
CA VAL A 21 -5.81 5.79 4.56
C VAL A 21 -5.16 6.71 3.55
N THR A 22 -4.38 7.68 4.05
CA THR A 22 -3.73 8.71 3.22
C THR A 22 -2.30 8.91 3.63
N TYR A 23 -1.49 9.42 2.70
CA TYR A 23 -0.32 10.17 3.11
C TYR A 23 -0.79 11.45 3.82
N ALA A 24 -0.16 11.80 4.95
CA ALA A 24 -0.39 13.09 5.59
C ALA A 24 0.38 14.19 4.84
N PRO A 25 -0.09 15.44 4.87
CA PRO A 25 0.69 16.57 4.37
C PRO A 25 2.04 16.65 5.09
N CYS A 26 3.12 16.83 4.33
CA CYS A 26 4.47 16.90 4.87
C CYS A 26 5.30 17.96 4.12
N GLN A 27 6.35 18.50 4.76
CA GLN A 27 7.22 19.53 4.15
C GLN A 27 8.27 18.94 3.20
N GLY A 28 8.47 17.62 3.22
CA GLY A 28 9.42 16.92 2.37
C GLY A 28 9.21 15.41 2.45
N LEU A 29 9.48 14.70 1.37
CA LEU A 29 9.35 13.24 1.30
C LEU A 29 10.46 12.56 2.12
N PRO A 30 10.20 11.37 2.71
CA PRO A 30 8.93 10.62 2.73
C PRO A 30 7.89 11.18 3.73
N CYS A 31 6.61 11.20 3.35
CA CYS A 31 5.52 11.68 4.23
C CYS A 31 5.06 10.61 5.24
N PRO A 32 4.44 11.03 6.37
CA PRO A 32 3.71 10.12 7.24
C PRO A 32 2.50 9.49 6.54
N ILE A 33 2.05 8.34 7.03
CA ILE A 33 0.79 7.70 6.65
C ILE A 33 -0.16 7.69 7.84
N VAL A 34 -1.41 8.09 7.61
CA VAL A 34 -2.46 8.11 8.62
C VAL A 34 -3.69 7.32 8.17
N ALA A 35 -4.37 6.69 9.12
CA ALA A 35 -5.74 6.22 8.97
C ALA A 35 -6.69 7.25 9.60
N ILE A 36 -7.81 7.50 8.92
CA ILE A 36 -8.83 8.43 9.33
C ILE A 36 -10.17 7.69 9.33
N ASP A 37 -10.81 7.63 10.48
CA ASP A 37 -12.19 7.18 10.59
C ASP A 37 -13.11 8.22 9.94
N VAL A 38 -13.79 7.86 8.86
CA VAL A 38 -14.58 8.81 8.06
C VAL A 38 -15.91 9.21 8.73
N THR A 39 -16.32 8.48 9.76
CA THR A 39 -17.56 8.73 10.50
C THR A 39 -17.32 9.70 11.65
N THR A 40 -16.22 9.52 12.38
CA THR A 40 -15.86 10.27 13.59
C THR A 40 -14.80 11.35 13.34
N GLY A 41 -14.02 11.22 12.26
CA GLY A 41 -12.85 12.06 11.97
C GLY A 41 -11.60 11.71 12.80
N GLN A 42 -11.64 10.65 13.61
CA GLN A 42 -10.49 10.23 14.42
C GLN A 42 -9.31 9.84 13.53
N ARG A 43 -8.10 10.29 13.88
CA ARG A 43 -6.87 10.02 13.12
C ARG A 43 -5.92 9.14 13.93
N VAL A 44 -5.27 8.19 13.25
CA VAL A 44 -4.20 7.36 13.80
C VAL A 44 -3.00 7.38 12.86
N THR A 45 -1.80 7.65 13.38
CA THR A 45 -0.56 7.56 12.61
C THR A 45 -0.13 6.11 12.48
N LEU A 46 -0.03 5.64 11.24
CA LEU A 46 0.41 4.28 10.91
C LEU A 46 1.91 4.21 10.69
N SER A 47 2.49 5.28 10.14
CA SER A 47 3.93 5.44 9.94
C SER A 47 4.31 6.91 9.92
N ASP A 48 5.44 7.28 10.52
CA ASP A 48 5.93 8.66 10.54
C ASP A 48 6.60 9.07 9.23
N ALA A 49 7.04 8.10 8.43
CA ALA A 49 7.77 8.31 7.18
C ALA A 49 7.66 7.05 6.32
N SER A 50 7.10 7.15 5.10
CA SER A 50 6.94 6.00 4.21
C SER A 50 7.22 6.33 2.74
N GLY A 51 7.80 5.35 2.03
CA GLY A 51 7.85 5.33 0.57
C GLY A 51 6.50 4.97 -0.04
N LEU A 52 6.49 4.10 -1.06
CA LEU A 52 5.24 3.63 -1.65
C LEU A 52 4.48 2.75 -0.66
N ALA A 53 3.16 2.76 -0.78
CA ALA A 53 2.27 2.04 0.12
C ALA A 53 1.02 1.55 -0.60
N THR A 54 0.42 0.50 -0.06
CA THR A 54 -0.85 -0.05 -0.53
C THR A 54 -1.63 -0.65 0.62
N LEU A 55 -2.96 -0.68 0.49
CA LEU A 55 -3.82 -1.50 1.35
C LEU A 55 -3.88 -2.93 0.82
N VAL A 56 -3.93 -3.87 1.75
CA VAL A 56 -4.02 -5.30 1.47
C VAL A 56 -5.12 -5.90 2.31
N ALA A 57 -5.96 -6.71 1.70
CA ALA A 57 -6.93 -7.53 2.42
C ALA A 57 -6.21 -8.72 3.07
N SER A 58 -6.45 -8.95 4.35
CA SER A 58 -5.97 -10.12 5.09
C SER A 58 -7.16 -10.81 5.77
N VAL A 59 -6.96 -12.07 6.17
CA VAL A 59 -7.93 -12.86 6.95
C VAL A 59 -8.34 -12.16 8.25
N ASP A 60 -7.40 -11.47 8.89
CA ASP A 60 -7.62 -10.73 10.14
C ASP A 60 -8.03 -9.27 9.91
N GLY A 61 -8.47 -8.94 8.69
CA GLY A 61 -8.88 -7.60 8.28
C GLY A 61 -7.82 -6.83 7.47
N PRO A 62 -8.16 -5.64 6.97
CA PRO A 62 -7.27 -4.86 6.11
C PRO A 62 -6.00 -4.45 6.85
N ARG A 63 -4.89 -4.38 6.10
CA ARG A 63 -3.58 -3.96 6.59
C ARG A 63 -2.96 -2.97 5.62
N LEU A 64 -2.19 -2.02 6.15
CA LEU A 64 -1.30 -1.18 5.35
C LEU A 64 0.01 -1.93 5.14
N VAL A 65 0.47 -2.02 3.90
CA VAL A 65 1.85 -2.39 3.58
C VAL A 65 2.55 -1.17 3.01
N HIS A 66 3.74 -0.86 3.53
CA HIS A 66 4.51 0.29 3.08
C HIS A 66 6.01 0.02 3.06
N GLU A 67 6.71 0.73 2.19
CA GLU A 67 8.16 0.83 2.19
C GLU A 67 8.63 1.74 3.33
N THR A 68 9.65 1.32 4.09
CA THR A 68 10.17 2.12 5.22
C THR A 68 10.99 3.33 4.79
N THR A 69 11.50 3.32 3.56
CA THR A 69 12.20 4.46 2.93
C THR A 69 11.71 4.62 1.49
N ALA A 70 12.16 5.66 0.79
CA ALA A 70 11.74 5.94 -0.59
C ALA A 70 12.63 5.28 -1.66
N ASP A 71 13.45 4.29 -1.28
CA ASP A 71 14.50 3.70 -2.12
C ASP A 71 14.12 2.31 -2.65
N ASP A 72 14.78 1.89 -3.73
CA ASP A 72 14.64 0.52 -4.25
C ASP A 72 15.17 -0.49 -3.21
N GLY A 73 14.44 -1.58 -2.98
CA GLY A 73 14.81 -2.57 -1.97
C GLY A 73 14.59 -2.12 -0.52
N ALA A 74 13.86 -1.02 -0.29
CA ALA A 74 13.45 -0.61 1.04
C ALA A 74 12.75 -1.77 1.78
N PRO A 75 13.07 -2.00 3.07
CA PRO A 75 12.33 -2.94 3.88
C PRO A 75 10.83 -2.66 3.83
N LEU A 76 10.05 -3.72 3.82
CA LEU A 76 8.61 -3.63 3.87
C LEU A 76 8.12 -3.79 5.32
N ARG A 77 7.12 -2.99 5.68
CA ARG A 77 6.37 -3.16 6.92
C ARG A 77 4.89 -3.34 6.64
N ILE A 78 4.26 -4.16 7.46
CA ILE A 78 2.81 -4.33 7.52
C ILE A 78 2.29 -3.79 8.84
N VAL A 79 1.19 -3.04 8.81
CA VAL A 79 0.61 -2.36 9.97
C VAL A 79 -0.92 -2.51 9.95
N THR A 80 -1.53 -2.78 11.11
CA THR A 80 -3.00 -2.70 11.28
C THR A 80 -3.49 -1.26 11.15
N LEU A 81 -4.74 -1.05 10.70
CA LEU A 81 -5.27 0.31 10.54
C LEU A 81 -5.54 1.05 11.86
N ASP A 82 -5.49 0.35 13.00
CA ASP A 82 -5.46 0.95 14.34
C ASP A 82 -4.03 1.29 14.82
N GLY A 83 -3.01 1.00 14.00
CA GLY A 83 -1.60 1.28 14.27
C GLY A 83 -0.93 0.38 15.32
N ARG A 84 -1.65 -0.57 15.93
CA ARG A 84 -1.19 -1.34 17.09
C ARG A 84 -0.25 -2.48 16.73
N GLU A 85 -0.55 -3.24 15.68
CA GLU A 85 0.27 -4.36 15.24
C GLU A 85 1.16 -3.94 14.09
N ARG A 86 2.44 -4.28 14.19
CA ARG A 86 3.45 -3.98 13.18
C ARG A 86 4.34 -5.19 13.00
N ALA A 87 4.61 -5.56 11.75
CA ALA A 87 5.60 -6.58 11.43
C ALA A 87 6.47 -6.14 10.26
N VAL A 88 7.70 -6.65 10.23
CA VAL A 88 8.56 -6.60 9.05
C VAL A 88 8.18 -7.79 8.18
N VAL A 89 8.03 -7.55 6.88
CA VAL A 89 7.74 -8.63 5.91
C VAL A 89 8.95 -8.81 4.97
N PRO A 90 9.06 -9.95 4.29
CA PRO A 90 10.16 -10.20 3.37
C PRO A 90 10.31 -9.08 2.34
N PRO A 91 11.55 -8.66 2.03
CA PRO A 91 11.80 -7.58 1.10
C PRO A 91 11.38 -7.98 -0.33
N LEU A 92 11.11 -6.98 -1.16
CA LEU A 92 10.92 -7.21 -2.58
C LEU A 92 12.26 -7.53 -3.26
N PRO A 93 12.25 -8.27 -4.39
CA PRO A 93 13.41 -8.41 -5.24
C PRO A 93 13.98 -7.05 -5.67
N ASN A 94 15.30 -6.99 -5.88
CA ASN A 94 15.99 -5.77 -6.27
C ASN A 94 15.39 -5.13 -7.53
N GLY A 95 15.23 -3.80 -7.50
CA GLY A 95 14.66 -3.03 -8.61
C GLY A 95 13.13 -3.08 -8.70
N LEU A 96 12.46 -3.79 -7.78
CA LEU A 96 11.01 -3.79 -7.64
C LEU A 96 10.57 -2.97 -6.43
N ARG A 97 9.41 -2.35 -6.57
CA ARG A 97 8.75 -1.54 -5.55
C ARG A 97 7.28 -1.86 -5.49
N ILE A 98 6.62 -1.48 -4.40
CA ILE A 98 5.17 -1.63 -4.26
C ILE A 98 4.47 -0.89 -5.41
N VAL A 99 3.49 -1.54 -6.04
CA VAL A 99 2.56 -0.85 -6.94
C VAL A 99 1.42 -0.27 -6.10
N PRO A 100 1.27 1.05 -5.98
CA PRO A 100 0.19 1.66 -5.19
C PRO A 100 -1.19 1.39 -5.83
N SER A 101 -2.17 1.00 -5.01
CA SER A 101 -3.52 0.67 -5.49
C SER A 101 -4.32 1.84 -6.08
N THR A 102 -3.98 3.09 -5.74
CA THR A 102 -4.75 4.29 -6.11
C THR A 102 -4.35 4.95 -7.43
N GLY A 103 -3.31 4.44 -8.10
CA GLY A 103 -2.93 4.87 -9.44
C GLY A 103 -3.80 4.22 -10.51
N ALA A 104 -5.02 4.73 -10.72
CA ALA A 104 -5.88 4.55 -11.90
C ALA A 104 -5.97 3.12 -12.46
N ALA A 105 -7.08 2.42 -12.19
CA ALA A 105 -7.52 1.25 -12.98
C ALA A 105 -6.38 0.29 -13.35
N ALA A 106 -5.52 -0.04 -12.39
CA ALA A 106 -4.34 -0.86 -12.59
C ALA A 106 -4.74 -2.34 -12.77
N GLY A 107 -5.34 -2.63 -13.92
CA GLY A 107 -5.20 -3.91 -14.62
C GLY A 107 -6.10 -5.06 -14.20
N GLY A 108 -7.25 -4.88 -13.54
CA GLY A 108 -8.15 -6.02 -13.27
C GLY A 108 -7.50 -7.21 -12.54
N ILE A 109 -6.38 -6.98 -11.84
CA ILE A 109 -5.63 -8.03 -11.15
C ILE A 109 -6.32 -8.28 -9.82
N GLN A 110 -6.96 -9.43 -9.71
CA GLN A 110 -7.45 -9.92 -8.43
C GLN A 110 -6.30 -10.57 -7.67
N LEU A 111 -5.80 -9.88 -6.65
CA LEU A 111 -4.76 -10.40 -5.78
C LEU A 111 -5.38 -11.30 -4.68
N PRO A 112 -4.83 -12.48 -4.41
CA PRO A 112 -5.13 -13.25 -3.20
C PRO A 112 -4.90 -12.43 -1.93
N LEU A 113 -5.58 -12.82 -0.85
CA LEU A 113 -5.39 -12.24 0.48
C LEU A 113 -3.92 -12.34 0.91
N GLY A 114 -3.42 -11.32 1.58
CA GLY A 114 -2.04 -11.29 2.08
C GLY A 114 -0.98 -11.12 0.98
N THR A 115 -1.35 -10.68 -0.22
CA THR A 115 -0.40 -10.47 -1.32
C THR A 115 -0.43 -9.04 -1.84
N ILE A 116 0.71 -8.57 -2.36
CA ILE A 116 0.84 -7.27 -3.04
C ILE A 116 1.32 -7.46 -4.48
N ALA A 117 1.03 -6.47 -5.32
CA ALA A 117 1.70 -6.32 -6.60
C ALA A 117 3.00 -5.52 -6.43
N ALA A 118 4.05 -6.01 -7.07
CA ALA A 118 5.35 -5.37 -7.16
C ALA A 118 5.72 -5.18 -8.63
N GLY A 119 6.35 -4.05 -8.93
CA GLY A 119 6.76 -3.73 -10.30
C GLY A 119 7.94 -2.76 -10.33
N PRO A 120 8.62 -2.65 -11.49
CA PRO A 120 9.71 -1.71 -11.64
C PRO A 120 9.24 -0.28 -11.33
N ARG A 121 9.94 0.39 -10.41
CA ARG A 121 9.58 1.75 -9.95
C ARG A 121 8.12 1.89 -9.49
N GLY A 122 7.51 0.80 -8.99
CA GLY A 122 6.15 0.80 -8.45
C GLY A 122 5.06 0.91 -9.52
N ARG A 123 5.35 0.46 -10.74
CA ARG A 123 4.40 0.48 -11.85
C ARG A 123 4.15 -0.92 -12.38
N LEU A 124 2.90 -1.20 -12.72
CA LEU A 124 2.59 -2.32 -13.59
C LEU A 124 2.92 -1.95 -15.04
N PRO A 125 3.60 -2.83 -15.78
CA PRO A 125 3.85 -2.65 -17.19
C PRO A 125 2.56 -2.83 -18.00
N ALA A 126 2.45 -2.10 -19.11
CA ALA A 126 1.26 -2.12 -19.96
C ALA A 126 1.10 -3.41 -20.78
N THR A 127 2.14 -4.25 -20.85
CA THR A 127 2.16 -5.48 -21.64
C THR A 127 2.19 -6.70 -20.71
N PRO A 128 1.31 -7.69 -20.90
CA PRO A 128 1.30 -8.93 -20.11
C PRO A 128 2.65 -9.64 -20.15
N GLY A 129 3.02 -10.32 -19.05
CA GLY A 129 4.22 -11.17 -19.00
C GLY A 129 5.54 -10.44 -18.76
N SER A 130 5.53 -9.17 -18.37
CA SER A 130 6.74 -8.42 -18.01
C SER A 130 7.04 -8.48 -16.50
N SER A 131 8.02 -7.70 -16.02
CA SER A 131 8.76 -7.84 -14.75
C SER A 131 7.97 -7.55 -13.46
N SER A 132 6.64 -7.66 -13.49
CA SER A 132 5.79 -7.51 -12.32
C SER A 132 5.48 -8.84 -11.65
N LEU A 133 5.50 -8.81 -10.33
CA LEU A 133 5.35 -9.98 -9.47
C LEU A 133 4.24 -9.73 -8.46
N ARG A 134 3.49 -10.78 -8.17
CA ARG A 134 2.74 -10.91 -6.93
C ARG A 134 3.71 -11.36 -5.86
N HIS A 135 3.73 -10.68 -4.72
CA HIS A 135 4.57 -10.98 -3.57
C HIS A 135 3.69 -11.39 -2.39
N ASP A 136 3.95 -12.56 -1.83
CA ASP A 136 3.31 -13.06 -0.62
C ASP A 136 3.98 -12.46 0.61
N LEU A 137 3.17 -11.87 1.50
CA LEU A 137 3.67 -11.16 2.67
C LEU A 137 4.08 -12.09 3.81
N SER A 138 3.66 -13.37 3.77
CA SER A 138 3.92 -14.35 4.83
C SER A 138 5.27 -15.03 4.66
N ASP A 139 5.60 -15.46 3.45
CA ASP A 139 6.82 -16.24 3.15
C ASP A 139 7.75 -15.56 2.13
N GLY A 140 7.31 -14.45 1.52
CA GLY A 140 8.09 -13.70 0.54
C GLY A 140 8.14 -14.34 -0.83
N LEU A 141 7.31 -15.37 -1.08
CA LEU A 141 7.24 -16.00 -2.39
C LEU A 141 6.75 -15.01 -3.43
N THR A 142 7.45 -14.97 -4.56
CA THR A 142 7.08 -14.15 -5.70
C THR A 142 6.63 -15.00 -6.87
N VAL A 143 5.49 -14.65 -7.45
CA VAL A 143 4.92 -15.30 -8.63
C VAL A 143 4.65 -14.24 -9.66
N ARG A 144 4.90 -14.53 -10.94
CA ARG A 144 4.59 -13.58 -12.01
C ARG A 144 3.09 -13.29 -12.03
N ILE A 145 2.71 -12.03 -12.20
CA ILE A 145 1.30 -11.66 -12.37
C ILE A 145 0.88 -12.06 -13.79
N GLU A 146 -0.08 -12.98 -13.88
CA GLU A 146 -0.82 -13.25 -15.11
C GLU A 146 -2.09 -12.38 -15.12
N GLU A 147 -2.49 -11.87 -16.29
CA GLU A 147 -3.75 -11.13 -16.41
C GLU A 147 -4.94 -12.04 -16.13
N ALA A 148 -5.95 -11.52 -15.43
CA ALA A 148 -7.22 -12.22 -15.29
C ALA A 148 -7.88 -12.36 -16.67
N PRO A 149 -8.47 -13.53 -17.00
CA PRO A 149 -9.23 -13.69 -18.23
C PRO A 149 -10.43 -12.73 -18.22
N ARG A 150 -10.66 -12.05 -19.35
CA ARG A 150 -11.75 -11.10 -19.56
C ARG A 150 -13.12 -11.77 -19.58
#